data_AF-A0A7Y9B0R8-F1
#
_entry.id   AF-A0A7Y9B0R8-F1
#
_cell.length_a   1.000
_cell.length_b   1.000
_cell.length_c   1.000
_cell.angle_alpha   90.00
_cell.angle_beta   90.00
_cell.angle_gamma   90.00
#
_symmetry.space_group_name_H-M   'P 1'
#
loop_
_entity.id
_entity.type
_entity.pdbx_description
1 polymer ?
#
loop_
_entity_poly.entity_id
_entity_poly.type
_entity_poly.pdbx_seq_one_letter_code
_entity_poly.pdbx_strand_id
1 'polypeptide(L)'
;MSNTFTTDKVSSDVINMMIKQLGAITVKNKPAHINIYEFEVGEDLTLKYMLDIRRDHAMYLRRVTPYPMLLGKFYGETDVVEFIKRDLAKFRNAHKTDKLHQFLELVDNLTQFNREIEQLFLNRKVPTAAFEEFSDEMNHIRATIEQVARECPMLYDEETQLNIGHDEL
;
A
#
# COMPACT_ATOMS: atom_id res chain seq x y z
N MET A 1 -25.11 -10.45 -26.43
CA MET A 1 -24.60 -10.86 -25.10
C MET A 1 -23.13 -11.22 -25.27
N SER A 2 -22.23 -10.36 -24.80
CA SER A 2 -20.80 -10.48 -25.10
C SER A 2 -20.12 -11.48 -24.17
N ASN A 3 -19.20 -12.23 -24.77
CA ASN A 3 -18.47 -13.40 -24.26
C ASN A 3 -17.35 -13.00 -23.25
N THR A 4 -17.67 -12.13 -22.27
CA THR A 4 -16.65 -11.50 -21.41
C THR A 4 -15.95 -12.53 -20.51
N PHE A 5 -16.68 -13.52 -19.97
CA PHE A 5 -16.12 -14.53 -19.06
C PHE A 5 -15.07 -15.46 -19.70
N THR A 6 -15.10 -15.65 -21.02
CA THR A 6 -14.18 -16.55 -21.73
C THR A 6 -12.84 -15.86 -22.00
N THR A 7 -12.88 -14.54 -22.21
CA THR A 7 -11.70 -13.74 -22.58
C THR A 7 -10.76 -13.55 -21.38
N ASP A 8 -11.31 -13.31 -20.18
CA ASP A 8 -10.54 -13.13 -18.95
C ASP A 8 -9.79 -14.40 -18.53
N LYS A 9 -10.41 -15.57 -18.72
CA LYS A 9 -9.78 -16.87 -18.40
C LYS A 9 -8.64 -17.20 -19.35
N VAL A 10 -8.85 -17.03 -20.66
CA VAL A 10 -7.80 -17.29 -21.67
C VAL A 10 -6.59 -16.37 -21.45
N SER A 11 -6.82 -15.09 -21.13
CA SER A 11 -5.74 -14.15 -20.80
C SER A 11 -4.96 -14.60 -19.55
N SER A 12 -5.65 -15.01 -18.48
CA SER A 12 -5.02 -15.51 -17.26
C SER A 12 -4.17 -16.77 -17.50
N ASP A 13 -4.66 -17.72 -18.30
CA ASP A 13 -3.94 -18.96 -18.58
C ASP A 13 -2.67 -18.74 -19.42
N VAL A 14 -2.73 -17.81 -20.38
CA VAL A 14 -1.57 -17.39 -21.18
C VAL A 14 -0.50 -16.76 -20.28
N ILE A 15 -0.90 -15.85 -19.38
CA ILE A 15 0.01 -15.23 -18.41
C ILE A 15 0.64 -16.30 -17.52
N ASN A 16 -0.17 -17.21 -16.96
CA ASN A 16 0.32 -18.28 -16.08
C ASN A 16 1.33 -19.19 -16.79
N MET A 17 1.13 -19.49 -18.07
CA MET A 17 2.08 -20.26 -18.87
C MET A 17 3.40 -19.51 -19.05
N MET A 18 3.34 -18.23 -19.45
CA MET A 18 4.54 -17.40 -19.65
C MET A 18 5.34 -17.28 -18.35
N ILE A 19 4.69 -17.03 -17.22
CA ILE A 19 5.35 -16.93 -15.91
C ILE A 19 6.00 -18.26 -15.48
N LYS A 20 5.39 -19.41 -15.78
CA LYS A 20 6.04 -20.72 -15.56
C LYS A 20 7.29 -20.90 -16.42
N GLN A 21 7.26 -20.44 -17.68
CA GLN A 21 8.42 -20.48 -18.57
C GLN A 21 9.56 -19.58 -18.07
N LEU A 22 9.25 -18.50 -17.34
CA LEU A 22 10.25 -17.67 -16.64
C LEU A 22 10.83 -18.34 -15.38
N GLY A 23 10.35 -19.52 -14.99
CA GLY A 23 10.87 -20.28 -13.85
C GLY A 23 10.09 -20.14 -12.55
N ALA A 24 8.85 -19.65 -12.58
CA ALA A 24 8.02 -19.60 -11.37
C ALA A 24 7.84 -21.00 -10.76
N ILE A 25 8.24 -21.14 -9.49
CA ILE A 25 8.21 -22.41 -8.76
C ILE A 25 6.77 -22.81 -8.40
N THR A 26 5.87 -21.84 -8.23
CA THR A 26 4.47 -22.09 -7.88
C THR A 26 3.55 -21.04 -8.51
N VAL A 27 2.46 -21.50 -9.14
CA VAL A 27 1.39 -20.65 -9.66
C VAL A 27 0.07 -21.15 -9.11
N LYS A 28 -0.58 -20.34 -8.27
CA LYS A 28 -1.88 -20.65 -7.67
C LYS A 28 -2.93 -19.68 -8.23
N ASN A 29 -3.94 -20.20 -8.90
CA ASN A 29 -5.10 -19.42 -9.32
C ASN A 29 -6.24 -19.66 -8.32
N LYS A 30 -6.63 -18.62 -7.58
CA LYS A 30 -7.75 -18.67 -6.64
C LYS A 30 -8.75 -17.57 -7.01
N PRO A 31 -10.04 -17.90 -7.18
CA PRO A 31 -11.08 -16.89 -7.32
C PRO A 31 -11.14 -16.02 -6.08
N ALA A 32 -11.27 -14.70 -6.27
CA ALA A 32 -11.46 -13.72 -5.22
C ALA A 32 -12.63 -12.80 -5.58
N HIS A 33 -13.36 -12.35 -4.56
CA HIS A 33 -14.35 -11.29 -4.73
C HIS A 33 -13.66 -9.96 -4.42
N ILE A 34 -13.61 -9.08 -5.42
CA ILE A 34 -12.96 -7.76 -5.30
C ILE A 34 -14.07 -6.72 -5.12
N ASN A 35 -14.02 -5.98 -4.02
CA ASN A 35 -14.84 -4.80 -3.81
C ASN A 35 -13.96 -3.55 -3.93
N ILE A 36 -14.47 -2.53 -4.62
CA ILE A 36 -13.82 -1.21 -4.69
C ILE A 36 -14.73 -0.21 -4.01
N TYR A 37 -14.18 0.54 -3.05
CA TYR A 37 -14.88 1.59 -2.33
C TYR A 37 -14.23 2.93 -2.62
N GLU A 38 -15.02 3.94 -2.95
CA GLU A 38 -14.55 5.27 -3.30
C GLU A 38 -15.28 6.30 -2.44
N PHE A 39 -14.51 7.21 -1.84
CA PHE A 39 -15.01 8.24 -0.93
C PHE A 39 -14.41 9.59 -1.27
N GLU A 40 -15.25 10.60 -1.38
CA GLU A 40 -14.82 11.99 -1.45
C GLU A 40 -14.48 12.50 -0.04
N VAL A 41 -13.29 13.06 0.12
CA VAL A 41 -12.80 13.67 1.38
C VAL A 41 -12.83 15.20 1.32
N GLY A 42 -12.96 15.77 0.13
CA GLY A 42 -13.10 17.18 -0.18
C GLY A 42 -13.25 17.38 -1.69
N GLU A 43 -13.08 18.61 -2.19
CA GLU A 43 -13.20 18.91 -3.63
C GLU A 43 -12.08 18.29 -4.48
N ASP A 44 -10.91 18.03 -3.89
CA ASP A 44 -9.67 17.65 -4.57
C ASP A 44 -9.06 16.32 -4.10
N LEU A 45 -9.70 15.64 -3.15
CA LEU A 45 -9.20 14.38 -2.60
C LEU A 45 -10.26 13.27 -2.63
N THR A 46 -9.88 12.17 -3.28
CA THR A 46 -10.64 10.93 -3.28
C THR A 46 -9.84 9.82 -2.61
N LEU A 47 -10.47 9.07 -1.71
CA LEU A 47 -9.93 7.85 -1.14
C LEU A 47 -10.54 6.65 -1.81
N LYS A 48 -9.68 5.78 -2.35
CA LYS A 48 -10.09 4.55 -3.02
C LYS A 48 -9.49 3.36 -2.30
N TYR A 49 -10.34 2.40 -1.96
CA TYR A 49 -9.95 1.15 -1.33
C TYR A 49 -10.30 -0.02 -2.24
N MET A 50 -9.46 -1.05 -2.22
CA MET A 50 -9.71 -2.34 -2.84
C MET A 50 -9.65 -3.41 -1.77
N LEU A 51 -10.72 -4.19 -1.65
CA LEU A 51 -10.84 -5.30 -0.72
C LEU A 51 -10.90 -6.61 -1.50
N ASP A 52 -9.89 -7.45 -1.33
CA ASP A 52 -9.89 -8.80 -1.89
C ASP A 52 -10.37 -9.79 -0.83
N ILE A 53 -11.55 -10.37 -1.03
CA ILE A 53 -12.12 -11.41 -0.17
C ILE A 53 -11.78 -12.78 -0.78
N ARG A 54 -11.00 -13.58 -0.05
CA ARG A 54 -10.61 -14.94 -0.44
C ARG A 54 -11.53 -15.99 0.19
N ARG A 55 -11.50 -17.21 -0.37
CA ARG A 55 -12.34 -18.34 0.07
C ARG A 55 -12.04 -18.85 1.49
N ASP A 56 -10.85 -18.56 2.02
CA ASP A 56 -10.45 -18.86 3.40
C ASP A 56 -10.87 -17.77 4.40
N HIS A 57 -11.78 -16.88 3.99
CA HIS A 57 -12.23 -15.70 4.74
C HIS A 57 -11.13 -14.68 5.04
N ALA A 58 -9.92 -14.84 4.48
CA ALA A 58 -8.91 -13.80 4.54
C ALA A 58 -9.31 -12.63 3.63
N MET A 59 -9.34 -11.44 4.20
CA MET A 59 -9.66 -10.19 3.53
C MET A 59 -8.43 -9.30 3.47
N TYR A 60 -8.04 -8.88 2.28
CA TYR A 60 -6.89 -7.98 2.10
C TYR A 60 -7.37 -6.60 1.70
N LEU A 61 -7.15 -5.61 2.55
CA LEU A 61 -7.53 -4.23 2.29
C LEU A 61 -6.32 -3.45 1.79
N ARG A 62 -6.49 -2.76 0.66
CA ARG A 62 -5.48 -1.90 0.05
C ARG A 62 -6.05 -0.52 -0.19
N ARG A 63 -5.25 0.52 0.06
CA ARG A 63 -5.50 1.86 -0.49
C ARG A 63 -4.98 1.88 -1.93
N VAL A 64 -5.76 2.47 -2.82
CA VAL A 64 -5.43 2.67 -4.25
C VAL A 64 -5.14 4.15 -4.52
N THR A 65 -5.92 5.05 -3.90
CA THR A 65 -5.81 6.52 -4.04
C THR A 65 -5.86 7.14 -2.63
N PRO A 66 -5.02 8.14 -2.31
CA PRO A 66 -4.20 8.96 -3.21
C PRO A 66 -2.85 8.31 -3.56
N TYR A 67 -2.44 7.29 -2.81
CA TYR A 67 -1.27 6.47 -3.10
C TYR A 67 -1.55 5.00 -2.76
N PRO A 68 -0.90 4.06 -3.48
CA PRO A 68 -1.09 2.65 -3.24
C PRO A 68 -0.43 2.21 -1.92
N MET A 69 -1.17 1.51 -1.08
CA MET A 69 -0.64 0.97 0.18
C MET A 69 -1.41 -0.29 0.60
N LEU A 70 -0.71 -1.34 1.04
CA LEU A 70 -1.34 -2.47 1.72
C LEU A 70 -1.66 -2.06 3.16
N LEU A 71 -2.93 -2.06 3.53
CA LEU A 71 -3.40 -1.61 4.84
C LEU A 71 -3.49 -2.76 5.85
N GLY A 72 -3.64 -3.99 5.37
CA GLY A 72 -3.54 -5.17 6.21
C GLY A 72 -4.36 -6.36 5.72
N LYS A 73 -4.27 -7.44 6.50
CA LYS A 73 -5.07 -8.65 6.38
C LYS A 73 -6.06 -8.69 7.54
N PHE A 74 -7.33 -8.94 7.23
CA PHE A 74 -8.44 -8.96 8.15
C PHE A 74 -9.16 -10.31 8.09
N TYR A 75 -9.79 -10.68 9.21
CA TYR A 75 -10.64 -11.89 9.31
C TYR A 75 -12.07 -11.55 9.73
N GLY A 76 -12.31 -10.36 10.31
CA GLY A 76 -13.63 -9.86 10.68
C GLY A 76 -14.09 -8.74 9.74
N GLU A 77 -15.34 -8.82 9.28
CA GLU A 77 -15.95 -7.80 8.41
C GLU A 77 -16.06 -6.45 9.14
N THR A 78 -16.43 -6.47 10.42
CA THR A 78 -16.50 -5.28 11.27
C THR A 78 -15.14 -4.59 11.40
N ASP A 79 -14.04 -5.34 11.45
CA ASP A 79 -12.69 -4.78 11.56
C ASP A 79 -12.30 -3.98 10.31
N VAL A 80 -12.70 -4.47 9.13
CA VAL A 80 -12.49 -3.77 7.86
C VAL A 80 -13.25 -2.44 7.85
N VAL A 81 -14.52 -2.47 8.26
CA VAL A 81 -15.37 -1.27 8.31
C VAL A 81 -14.83 -0.24 9.30
N GLU A 82 -14.48 -0.66 10.52
CA GLU A 82 -13.92 0.25 11.53
C GLU A 82 -12.52 0.75 11.16
N PHE A 83 -11.73 -0.02 10.42
CA PHE A 83 -10.48 0.47 9.85
C PHE A 83 -10.74 1.59 8.83
N ILE A 84 -11.57 1.33 7.81
CA ILE A 84 -11.88 2.33 6.77
C ILE A 84 -12.45 3.60 7.41
N LYS A 85 -13.37 3.46 8.37
CA LYS A 85 -13.99 4.58 9.09
C LYS A 85 -12.95 5.45 9.83
N ARG A 86 -12.02 4.84 10.56
CA ARG A 86 -10.93 5.57 11.24
C ARG A 86 -10.00 6.25 10.25
N ASP A 87 -9.67 5.56 9.16
CA ASP A 87 -8.79 6.08 8.10
C ASP A 87 -9.43 7.29 7.38
N LEU A 88 -10.71 7.19 7.00
CA LEU A 88 -11.48 8.30 6.44
C LEU A 88 -11.51 9.50 7.40
N ALA A 89 -11.69 9.28 8.70
CA ALA A 89 -11.70 10.36 9.68
C ALA A 89 -10.35 11.09 9.76
N LYS A 90 -9.23 10.36 9.68
CA LYS A 90 -7.88 10.94 9.65
C LYS A 90 -7.66 11.81 8.43
N PHE A 91 -8.02 11.32 7.23
CA PHE A 91 -7.89 12.11 6.01
C PHE A 91 -8.83 13.31 5.98
N ARG A 92 -10.08 13.17 6.45
CA ARG A 92 -11.01 14.30 6.59
C ARG A 92 -10.50 15.35 7.57
N ASN A 93 -9.77 14.94 8.60
CA ASN A 93 -9.14 15.88 9.52
C ASN A 93 -7.93 16.57 8.88
N ALA A 94 -7.05 15.79 8.25
CA ALA A 94 -5.87 16.32 7.55
C ALA A 94 -6.23 17.27 6.40
N HIS A 95 -7.33 17.00 5.69
CA HIS A 95 -7.86 17.86 4.60
C HIS A 95 -8.22 19.27 5.05
N LYS A 96 -8.52 19.47 6.34
CA LYS A 96 -8.76 20.81 6.91
C LYS A 96 -7.48 21.63 7.09
N THR A 97 -6.31 21.04 6.85
CA THR A 97 -5.00 21.68 6.99
C THR A 97 -4.37 21.93 5.62
N ASP A 98 -3.53 22.95 5.53
CA ASP A 98 -2.71 23.23 4.35
C ASP A 98 -1.55 22.21 4.16
N LYS A 99 -1.36 21.30 5.12
CA LYS A 99 -0.24 20.35 5.15
C LYS A 99 -0.53 19.03 4.43
N LEU A 100 -1.79 18.72 4.13
CA LEU A 100 -2.14 17.49 3.43
C LEU A 100 -1.46 17.42 2.05
N HIS A 101 -1.43 18.52 1.30
CA HIS A 101 -0.76 18.54 -0.01
C HIS A 101 0.74 18.27 0.10
N GLN A 102 1.41 18.90 1.07
CA GLN A 102 2.84 18.67 1.35
C GLN A 102 3.12 17.21 1.75
N PHE A 103 2.22 16.62 2.54
CA PHE A 103 2.30 15.20 2.87
C PHE A 103 2.15 14.30 1.63
N LEU A 104 1.18 14.58 0.76
CA LEU A 104 0.98 13.79 -0.46
C LEU A 104 2.15 13.89 -1.42
N GLU A 105 2.73 15.09 -1.58
CA GLU A 105 3.95 15.32 -2.36
C GLU A 105 5.13 14.53 -1.77
N LEU A 106 5.28 14.52 -0.44
CA LEU A 106 6.31 13.72 0.24
C LEU A 106 6.15 12.22 -0.04
N VAL A 107 4.92 11.69 0.01
CA VAL A 107 4.65 10.28 -0.27
C VAL A 107 4.92 9.91 -1.73
N ASP A 108 4.61 10.80 -2.67
CA ASP A 108 4.93 10.60 -4.09
C ASP A 108 6.44 10.56 -4.31
N ASN A 109 7.17 11.51 -3.73
CA ASN A 109 8.64 11.54 -3.76
C ASN A 109 9.26 10.27 -3.16
N LEU A 110 8.73 9.77 -2.04
CA LEU A 110 9.18 8.49 -1.46
C LEU A 110 8.91 7.30 -2.38
N THR A 111 7.79 7.31 -3.12
CA THR A 111 7.47 6.27 -4.09
C THR A 111 8.43 6.31 -5.28
N GLN A 112 8.77 7.50 -5.76
CA GLN A 112 9.77 7.69 -6.82
C GLN A 112 11.16 7.27 -6.33
N PHE A 113 11.56 7.70 -5.14
CA PHE A 113 12.84 7.35 -4.53
C PHE A 113 13.04 5.82 -4.43
N ASN A 114 12.01 5.08 -4.00
CA ASN A 114 12.06 3.61 -3.96
C ASN A 114 12.31 3.00 -5.35
N ARG A 115 11.69 3.53 -6.40
CA ARG A 115 11.90 3.07 -7.78
C ARG A 115 13.30 3.40 -8.28
N GLU A 116 13.81 4.58 -8.00
CA GLU A 116 15.14 5.02 -8.41
C GLU A 116 16.23 4.18 -7.75
N ILE A 117 16.09 3.90 -6.46
CA ILE A 117 16.97 3.01 -5.71
C ILE A 117 16.98 1.61 -6.32
N GLU A 118 15.80 1.02 -6.56
CA GLU A 118 15.70 -0.32 -7.16
C GLU A 118 16.35 -0.34 -8.55
N GLN A 119 16.05 0.65 -9.39
CA GLN A 119 16.65 0.77 -10.70
C GLN A 119 18.17 0.93 -10.64
N LEU A 120 18.69 1.70 -9.70
CA LEU A 120 20.12 1.87 -9.52
C LEU A 120 20.78 0.52 -9.17
N PHE A 121 20.22 -0.20 -8.20
CA PHE A 121 20.81 -1.44 -7.70
C PHE A 121 20.66 -2.63 -8.64
N LEU A 122 19.51 -2.79 -9.29
CA LEU A 122 19.28 -3.94 -10.18
C LEU A 122 19.96 -3.77 -11.54
N ASN A 123 20.29 -2.54 -11.94
CA ASN A 123 20.86 -2.26 -13.26
C ASN A 123 22.31 -1.77 -13.24
N ARG A 124 22.93 -1.54 -12.07
CA ARG A 124 24.32 -1.06 -11.98
C ARG A 124 25.11 -1.80 -10.91
N LYS A 125 26.43 -1.83 -11.09
CA LYS A 125 27.37 -2.27 -10.05
C LYS A 125 27.60 -1.11 -9.07
N VAL A 126 26.76 -1.03 -8.05
CA VAL A 126 26.83 0.03 -7.03
C VAL A 126 27.88 -0.32 -5.97
N PRO A 127 28.82 0.59 -5.63
CA PRO A 127 29.81 0.34 -4.59
C PRO A 127 29.20 0.32 -3.19
N THR A 128 29.81 -0.42 -2.26
CA THR A 128 29.36 -0.53 -0.86
C THR A 128 29.20 0.82 -0.17
N ALA A 129 30.12 1.75 -0.41
CA ALA A 129 30.08 3.09 0.19
C ALA A 129 28.77 3.85 -0.11
N ALA A 130 28.16 3.64 -1.29
CA ALA A 130 26.88 4.26 -1.62
C ALA A 130 25.72 3.67 -0.78
N PHE A 131 25.78 2.38 -0.41
CA PHE A 131 24.79 1.78 0.50
C PHE A 131 24.90 2.35 1.91
N GLU A 132 26.12 2.59 2.39
CA GLU A 132 26.37 3.20 3.70
C GLU A 132 25.78 4.63 3.72
N GLU A 133 26.03 5.41 2.67
CA GLU A 133 25.48 6.77 2.52
C GLU A 133 23.93 6.77 2.53
N PHE A 134 23.29 5.91 1.73
CA PHE A 134 21.82 5.80 1.76
C PHE A 134 21.28 5.37 3.13
N SER A 135 21.98 4.46 3.81
CA SER A 135 21.58 4.01 5.14
C SER A 135 21.67 5.14 6.17
N ASP A 136 22.71 5.96 6.10
CA ASP A 136 22.89 7.10 7.00
C ASP A 136 21.81 8.18 6.80
N GLU A 137 21.47 8.49 5.55
CA GLU A 137 20.36 9.41 5.23
C GLU A 137 19.01 8.88 5.73
N MET A 138 18.75 7.58 5.57
CA MET A 138 17.54 6.96 6.12
C MET A 138 17.50 7.03 7.65
N ASN A 139 18.65 6.87 8.31
CA ASN A 139 18.74 7.03 9.76
C ASN A 139 18.46 8.47 10.20
N HIS A 140 18.93 9.46 9.43
CA HIS A 140 18.62 10.86 9.68
C HIS A 140 17.11 11.13 9.62
N ILE A 141 16.43 10.65 8.57
CA ILE A 141 14.98 10.78 8.42
C ILE A 141 14.23 10.14 9.60
N ARG A 142 14.64 8.95 10.04
CA ARG A 142 14.04 8.27 11.21
C ARG A 142 14.19 9.11 12.48
N ALA A 143 15.38 9.66 12.72
CA ALA A 143 15.64 10.51 13.87
C ALA A 143 14.76 11.79 13.85
N THR A 144 14.56 12.39 12.67
CA THR A 144 13.63 13.51 12.50
C THR A 144 12.19 13.14 12.84
N ILE A 145 11.71 11.98 12.35
CA ILE A 145 10.35 11.48 12.66
C ILE A 145 10.19 11.30 14.17
N GLU A 146 11.15 10.67 14.84
CA GLU A 146 11.11 10.42 16.29
C GLU A 146 11.16 11.72 17.12
N GLN A 147 11.92 12.72 16.67
CA GLN A 147 11.95 14.02 17.32
C GLN A 147 10.59 14.73 17.19
N VAL A 148 10.05 14.81 15.98
CA VAL A 148 8.76 15.48 15.73
C VAL A 148 7.62 14.77 16.45
N ALA A 149 7.61 13.44 16.49
CA ALA A 149 6.59 12.66 17.21
C ALA A 149 6.63 12.87 18.73
N ARG A 150 7.79 13.21 19.31
CA ARG A 150 7.89 13.57 20.73
C ARG A 150 7.37 14.98 21.01
N GLU A 151 7.51 15.89 20.07
CA GLU A 151 7.12 17.29 20.21
C GLU A 151 5.65 17.55 19.85
N CYS A 152 5.08 16.73 18.95
CA CYS A 152 3.71 16.85 18.47
C CYS A 152 2.80 15.82 19.14
N PRO A 153 1.70 16.24 19.83
CA PRO A 153 0.81 15.30 20.50
C PRO A 153 0.03 14.43 19.49
N MET A 154 -0.31 13.20 19.92
CA MET A 154 -1.22 12.33 19.17
C MET A 154 -2.60 12.99 19.04
N LEU A 155 -3.19 12.88 17.86
CA LEU A 155 -4.56 13.37 17.60
C LEU A 155 -5.63 12.34 17.99
N TYR A 156 -5.23 11.09 18.21
CA TYR A 156 -6.13 9.96 18.48
C TYR A 156 -5.51 9.06 19.55
N ASP A 157 -6.29 8.67 20.55
CA ASP A 157 -5.83 7.95 21.75
C ASP A 157 -5.60 6.44 21.53
N GLU A 158 -6.10 5.88 20.43
CA GLU A 158 -6.09 4.43 20.14
C GLU A 158 -5.18 4.07 18.95
N GLU A 159 -3.87 4.04 19.18
CA GLU A 159 -2.95 3.34 18.27
C GLU A 159 -2.07 2.36 19.05
N THR A 160 -2.61 1.18 19.32
CA THR A 160 -1.76 -0.01 19.36
C THR A 160 -1.19 -0.13 17.96
N GLN A 161 0.14 -0.02 17.84
CA GLN A 161 0.88 -0.20 16.60
C GLN A 161 0.20 -1.29 15.77
N LEU A 162 -0.28 -0.93 14.57
CA LEU A 162 -0.59 -1.93 13.57
C LEU A 162 0.72 -2.69 13.38
N ASN A 163 0.84 -3.84 14.04
CA ASN A 163 1.76 -4.87 13.64
C ASN A 163 1.36 -5.18 12.22
N ILE A 164 2.00 -4.50 11.27
CA ILE A 164 2.12 -4.96 9.90
C ILE A 164 2.99 -6.18 10.05
N GLY A 165 2.37 -7.28 10.47
CA GLY A 165 2.99 -8.59 10.47
C GLY A 165 3.50 -8.76 9.06
N HIS A 166 4.83 -8.81 8.94
CA HIS A 166 5.49 -9.52 7.86
C HIS A 166 5.14 -11.01 8.03
N ASP A 167 3.86 -11.35 7.92
CA ASP A 167 3.43 -12.72 7.73
C ASP A 167 3.73 -13.02 6.26
N GLU A 168 4.93 -13.56 6.09
CA GLU A 168 5.48 -14.32 4.98
C GLU A 168 4.50 -14.55 3.81
N LEU A 169 4.86 -13.96 2.66
CA LEU A 169 4.33 -14.34 1.34
C LEU A 169 4.77 -15.76 0.97
#